data_AF-A0A940KS44-F1
#
_entry.id   AF-A0A940KS44-F1
#
_cell.length_a   1.000
_cell.length_b   1.000
_cell.length_c   1.000
_cell.angle_alpha   90.00
_cell.angle_beta   90.00
_cell.angle_gamma   90.00
#
_symmetry.space_group_name_H-M   'P 1'
#
loop_
_entity.id
_entity.type
_entity.pdbx_description
1 polymer ?
#
loop_
_entity_poly.entity_id
_entity_poly.type
_entity_poly.pdbx_seq_one_letter_code
_entity_poly.pdbx_strand_id
1 'polypeptide(L)'
;MLTEDEKKFIASWEIDRLRKRKLIRQLSVGLPAAVVLVVAIFVNFFSGWYKRADMEIRSNSSLIVVLLIAAIGIVIFMTVFSAKHKWDINEQRYHELRNRKDEI
;
A
#
# COMPACT_ATOMS: atom_id res chain seq x y z
N MET A 1 -28.44 -16.91 14.23
CA MET A 1 -28.42 -17.61 12.93
C MET A 1 -27.74 -16.69 11.93
N LEU A 2 -26.77 -17.19 11.14
CA LEU A 2 -26.06 -16.35 10.14
C LEU A 2 -26.96 -16.04 8.94
N THR A 3 -26.89 -14.81 8.46
CA THR A 3 -27.52 -14.36 7.21
C THR A 3 -26.82 -14.97 5.99
N GLU A 4 -27.50 -15.03 4.85
CA GLU A 4 -26.93 -15.57 3.61
C GLU A 4 -25.71 -14.78 3.12
N ASP A 5 -25.67 -13.47 3.37
CA ASP A 5 -24.53 -12.63 3.01
C ASP A 5 -23.31 -12.90 3.90
N GLU A 6 -23.50 -13.15 5.19
CA GLU A 6 -22.43 -13.53 6.12
C GLU A 6 -21.83 -14.90 5.74
N LYS A 7 -22.66 -15.87 5.33
CA LYS A 7 -22.17 -17.18 4.87
C LYS A 7 -21.35 -17.06 3.58
N LYS A 8 -21.82 -16.24 2.62
CA LYS A 8 -21.07 -15.96 1.38
C LYS A 8 -19.75 -15.26 1.67
N PHE A 9 -19.73 -14.32 2.61
CA PHE A 9 -18.51 -13.67 3.06
C PHE A 9 -17.51 -14.68 3.66
N ILE A 10 -17.95 -15.56 4.57
CA ILE A 10 -17.10 -16.60 5.18
C ILE A 10 -16.51 -17.51 4.10
N ALA A 11 -17.34 -18.05 3.20
CA ALA A 11 -16.90 -18.98 2.16
C ALA A 11 -15.91 -18.34 1.18
N SER A 12 -16.17 -17.12 0.74
CA SER A 12 -15.25 -16.38 -0.14
C SER A 12 -13.96 -15.99 0.59
N TRP A 13 -14.05 -15.55 1.85
CA TRP A 13 -12.89 -15.14 2.64
C TRP A 13 -11.97 -16.32 2.99
N GLU A 14 -12.49 -17.51 3.30
CA GLU A 14 -11.67 -18.69 3.58
C GLU A 14 -10.78 -19.11 2.42
N ILE A 15 -11.33 -19.07 1.20
CA ILE A 15 -10.59 -19.39 -0.04
C ILE A 15 -9.52 -18.32 -0.29
N ASP A 16 -9.89 -17.05 -0.12
CA ASP A 16 -9.03 -15.94 -0.47
C ASP A 16 -8.03 -15.54 0.63
N ARG A 17 -8.22 -15.89 1.91
CA ARG A 17 -7.37 -15.36 3.01
C ARG A 17 -5.91 -15.76 2.85
N LEU A 18 -5.63 -16.98 2.40
CA LEU A 18 -4.27 -17.48 2.21
C LEU A 18 -3.58 -16.76 1.05
N ARG A 19 -4.33 -16.53 -0.04
CA ARG A 19 -3.87 -15.81 -1.22
C ARG A 19 -3.70 -14.32 -0.92
N LYS A 20 -4.64 -13.70 -0.21
CA LYS A 20 -4.59 -12.30 0.23
C LYS A 20 -3.50 -12.06 1.26
N ARG A 21 -3.26 -12.95 2.22
CA ARG A 21 -2.13 -12.83 3.16
C ARG A 21 -0.78 -12.89 2.44
N LYS A 22 -0.63 -13.80 1.47
CA LYS A 22 0.55 -13.84 0.60
C LYS A 22 0.65 -12.58 -0.24
N LEU A 23 -0.44 -12.16 -0.89
CA LEU A 23 -0.51 -10.94 -1.67
C LEU A 23 -0.26 -9.68 -0.85
N ILE A 24 -0.69 -9.55 0.41
CA ILE A 24 -0.39 -8.38 1.25
C ILE A 24 1.09 -8.37 1.61
N ARG A 25 1.66 -9.54 1.93
CA ARG A 25 3.11 -9.73 2.10
C ARG A 25 3.89 -9.54 0.78
N GLN A 26 3.21 -9.60 -0.36
CA GLN A 26 3.75 -9.42 -1.71
C GLN A 26 3.26 -8.09 -2.37
N LEU A 27 2.41 -7.29 -1.72
CA LEU A 27 1.86 -5.98 -2.15
C LEU A 27 2.38 -4.87 -1.24
N SER A 28 3.04 -5.23 -0.14
CA SER A 28 4.27 -4.55 0.26
C SER A 28 5.28 -4.44 -0.90
N VAL A 29 5.10 -5.18 -2.00
CA VAL A 29 5.79 -4.99 -3.30
C VAL A 29 4.97 -4.08 -4.26
N GLY A 30 4.06 -3.23 -3.76
CA GLY A 30 3.71 -1.97 -4.41
C GLY A 30 4.90 -0.98 -4.43
N LEU A 31 5.92 -1.28 -3.63
CA LEU A 31 7.25 -0.66 -3.62
C LEU A 31 7.87 -0.56 -5.00
N PRO A 32 8.05 -1.61 -5.83
CA PRO A 32 8.66 -1.47 -7.13
C PRO A 32 7.93 -0.51 -8.08
N ALA A 33 6.60 -0.41 -8.07
CA ALA A 33 5.93 0.57 -8.90
C ALA A 33 6.22 2.01 -8.44
N ALA A 34 6.17 2.25 -7.12
CA ALA A 34 6.56 3.53 -6.53
C ALA A 34 8.05 3.84 -6.76
N VAL A 35 8.93 2.86 -6.61
CA VAL A 35 10.38 2.95 -6.84
C VAL A 35 10.69 3.21 -8.30
N VAL A 36 10.00 2.56 -9.24
CA VAL A 36 10.16 2.84 -10.68
C VAL A 36 9.74 4.28 -10.99
N LEU A 37 8.64 4.76 -10.41
CA LEU A 37 8.22 6.15 -10.55
C LEU A 37 9.25 7.12 -9.97
N VAL A 38 9.79 6.82 -8.78
CA VAL A 38 10.85 7.60 -8.13
C VAL A 38 12.09 7.66 -9.02
N VAL A 39 12.54 6.50 -9.50
CA VAL A 39 13.70 6.39 -10.39
C VAL A 39 13.45 7.18 -11.67
N ALA A 40 12.26 7.12 -12.26
CA ALA A 40 11.90 7.91 -13.43
C ALA A 40 11.94 9.43 -13.15
N ILE A 41 11.47 9.87 -11.98
CA ILE A 41 11.56 11.27 -11.54
C ILE A 41 13.01 11.69 -11.41
N PHE A 42 13.86 10.89 -10.75
CA PHE A 42 15.29 11.19 -10.62
C PHE A 42 16.00 11.22 -11.98
N VAL A 43 15.72 10.26 -12.86
CA VAL A 43 16.29 10.22 -14.22
C VAL A 43 15.87 11.45 -15.02
N ASN A 44 14.59 11.84 -14.94
CA ASN A 44 14.10 13.05 -15.58
C ASN A 44 14.76 14.31 -15.01
N PHE A 45 14.90 14.38 -13.69
CA PHE A 45 15.52 15.50 -12.98
C PHE A 45 17.01 15.66 -13.34
N PHE A 46 17.77 14.55 -13.36
CA PHE A 46 19.19 14.55 -13.76
C PHE A 46 19.40 14.66 -15.27
N SER A 47 18.36 14.58 -16.09
CA SER A 47 18.49 14.75 -17.55
C SER A 47 18.89 16.16 -17.98
N GLY A 48 18.77 17.16 -17.09
CA GLY A 48 19.25 18.52 -17.33
C GLY A 48 18.52 19.27 -18.45
N TRP A 49 17.35 18.78 -18.89
CA TRP A 49 16.60 19.40 -19.98
C TRP A 49 16.09 20.81 -19.62
N TYR A 50 15.89 21.11 -18.32
CA TYR A 50 15.30 22.37 -17.88
C TYR A 50 16.28 23.27 -17.09
N LYS A 51 17.08 24.06 -17.83
CA LYS A 51 18.14 24.93 -17.28
C LYS A 51 17.71 25.95 -16.21
N ARG A 52 16.43 26.37 -16.19
CA ARG A 52 15.91 27.29 -15.14
C ARG A 52 15.68 26.59 -13.81
N ALA A 53 15.24 25.33 -13.82
CA ALA A 53 15.09 24.55 -12.60
C ALA A 53 16.47 24.28 -11.99
N ASP A 54 17.47 23.94 -12.82
CA ASP A 54 18.86 23.72 -12.40
C ASP A 54 19.46 24.92 -11.63
N MET A 55 19.04 26.15 -11.96
CA MET A 55 19.56 27.37 -11.36
C MET A 55 18.99 27.62 -9.94
N GLU A 56 17.70 27.37 -9.72
CA GLU A 56 17.10 27.43 -8.38
C GLU A 56 17.51 26.25 -7.50
N ILE A 57 17.62 25.06 -8.10
CA ILE A 57 18.09 23.85 -7.42
C ILE A 57 19.48 24.10 -6.86
N ARG A 58 20.43 24.65 -7.62
CA ARG A 58 21.79 24.94 -7.12
C ARG A 58 21.83 25.87 -5.88
N SER A 59 20.76 26.64 -5.61
CA SER A 59 20.66 27.48 -4.41
C SER A 59 20.20 26.72 -3.15
N ASN A 60 19.40 25.65 -3.29
CA ASN A 60 18.85 24.84 -2.19
C ASN A 60 18.56 23.38 -2.61
N SER A 61 19.55 22.69 -3.19
CA SER A 61 19.34 21.41 -3.91
C SER A 61 18.89 20.28 -3.00
N SER A 62 19.30 20.31 -1.73
CA SER A 62 19.02 19.25 -0.76
C SER A 62 17.54 19.21 -0.36
N LEU A 63 16.87 20.36 -0.31
CA LEU A 63 15.51 20.49 0.22
C LEU A 63 14.45 19.84 -0.68
N ILE A 64 14.56 20.02 -1.99
CA ILE A 64 13.65 19.44 -2.98
C ILE A 64 13.76 17.91 -3.01
N VAL A 65 14.99 17.39 -2.98
CA VAL A 65 15.24 15.95 -2.97
C VAL A 65 14.71 15.31 -1.69
N VAL A 66 14.90 15.96 -0.53
CA VAL A 66 14.38 15.48 0.75
C VAL A 66 12.85 15.47 0.76
N LEU A 67 12.19 16.52 0.26
CA LEU A 67 10.72 16.57 0.18
C LEU A 67 10.15 15.50 -0.74
N LEU A 68 10.80 15.24 -1.88
CA LEU A 68 10.40 14.16 -2.79
C LEU A 68 10.52 12.80 -2.11
N ILE A 69 11.66 12.49 -1.50
CA ILE A 69 11.87 11.22 -0.79
C ILE A 69 10.87 11.07 0.36
N ALA A 70 10.62 12.13 1.12
CA ALA A 70 9.64 12.12 2.21
C ALA A 70 8.22 11.85 1.70
N ALA A 71 7.78 12.53 0.64
CA ALA A 71 6.47 12.32 0.04
C ALA A 71 6.29 10.89 -0.47
N ILE A 72 7.30 10.34 -1.13
CA ILE A 72 7.33 8.94 -1.60
C ILE A 72 7.23 7.99 -0.40
N GLY A 73 8.03 8.21 0.64
CA GLY A 73 8.02 7.38 1.85
C GLY A 73 6.64 7.36 2.51
N ILE A 74 5.98 8.51 2.60
CA ILE A 74 4.62 8.64 3.17
C ILE A 74 3.61 7.87 2.32
N VAL A 75 3.63 7.99 0.99
CA VAL A 75 2.69 7.28 0.11
C VAL A 75 2.87 5.76 0.21
N ILE A 76 4.13 5.29 0.23
CA ILE A 76 4.44 3.87 0.41
C ILE A 76 3.92 3.39 1.76
N PHE A 77 4.25 4.10 2.83
CA PHE A 77 3.83 3.76 4.18
C PHE A 77 2.31 3.68 4.29
N MET A 78 1.59 4.71 3.82
CA MET A 78 0.13 4.76 3.85
C MET A 78 -0.51 3.61 3.07
N THR A 79 0.01 3.29 1.89
CA THR A 79 -0.52 2.21 1.04
C THR A 79 -0.36 0.85 1.72
N VAL A 80 0.83 0.56 2.25
CA VAL A 80 1.12 -0.70 2.94
C VAL A 80 0.31 -0.81 4.23
N PHE A 81 0.28 0.26 5.02
CA PHE A 81 -0.44 0.29 6.29
C PHE A 81 -1.95 0.13 6.10
N SER A 82 -2.54 0.83 5.12
CA SER A 82 -3.97 0.72 4.81
C SER A 82 -4.34 -0.68 4.32
N ALA A 83 -3.53 -1.29 3.45
CA ALA A 83 -3.78 -2.65 2.97
C ALA A 83 -3.70 -3.69 4.08
N LYS A 84 -2.71 -3.57 4.98
CA LYS A 84 -2.59 -4.42 6.17
C LYS A 84 -3.79 -4.23 7.10
N HIS A 85 -4.14 -2.99 7.42
CA HIS A 85 -5.23 -2.68 8.33
C HIS A 85 -6.59 -3.21 7.82
N LYS A 86 -6.87 -3.07 6.52
CA LYS A 86 -8.07 -3.67 5.90
C LYS A 86 -8.09 -5.19 6.01
N TRP A 87 -6.94 -5.86 5.97
CA TRP A 87 -6.88 -7.30 6.15
C TRP A 87 -7.16 -7.70 7.60
N ASP A 88 -6.55 -7.00 8.56
CA ASP A 88 -6.77 -7.25 9.98
C ASP A 88 -8.27 -7.10 10.35
N ILE A 89 -8.95 -6.07 9.85
CA ILE A 89 -10.40 -5.86 10.06
C ILE A 89 -11.23 -7.03 9.50
N ASN A 90 -10.93 -7.46 8.27
CA ASN A 90 -11.69 -8.55 7.64
C ASN A 90 -11.44 -9.90 8.33
N GLU A 91 -10.21 -10.13 8.82
CA GLU A 91 -9.89 -11.34 9.59
C GLU A 91 -10.61 -11.34 10.93
N GLN A 92 -10.65 -10.20 11.63
CA GLN A 92 -11.44 -10.05 12.86
C GLN A 92 -12.93 -10.33 12.60
N ARG A 93 -13.51 -9.71 11.56
CA ARG A 93 -14.91 -9.95 11.18
C ARG A 93 -15.18 -11.43 10.87
N TYR A 94 -14.26 -12.11 10.20
CA TYR A 94 -14.37 -13.54 9.93
C TYR A 94 -14.40 -14.36 11.24
N HIS A 95 -13.54 -14.06 12.20
CA HIS A 95 -13.53 -14.73 13.50
C HIS A 95 -14.81 -14.50 14.30
N GLU A 96 -15.31 -13.27 14.33
CA GLU A 96 -16.58 -12.92 15.00
C GLU A 96 -17.77 -13.71 14.41
N LEU A 97 -17.84 -13.80 13.08
CA LEU A 97 -18.91 -14.54 12.40
C LEU A 97 -18.79 -16.05 12.60
N ARG A 98 -17.57 -16.59 12.70
CA ARG A 98 -17.35 -18.02 12.97
C ARG A 98 -17.73 -18.38 14.40
N ASN A 99 -17.34 -17.58 15.38
CA ASN A 99 -17.72 -17.82 16.78
C ASN A 99 -19.25 -17.78 16.95
N ARG A 100 -19.95 -16.84 16.30
CA ARG A 100 -21.42 -16.80 16.26
C ARG A 100 -22.07 -18.00 15.57
N LYS A 101 -21.33 -18.71 14.72
CA LYS A 101 -21.79 -19.97 14.10
C LYS A 101 -21.68 -21.14 15.08
N ASP A 102 -20.60 -21.15 15.86
CA ASP A 102 -20.26 -22.26 16.77
C ASP A 102 -21.03 -22.18 18.11
N GLU A 103 -21.52 -21.00 18.50
CA GLU A 103 -22.38 -20.78 19.68
C GLU A 103 -23.87 -21.15 19.46
N ILE A 104 -24.25 -21.57 18.25
CA ILE A 104 -25.64 -21.96 17.86
C ILE A 104 -25.68 -23.45 17.56
#